data_AF-A0A699X3K8-F1
#
_entry.id   AF-A0A699X3K8-F1
#
_cell.length_a   1.000
_cell.length_b   1.000
_cell.length_c   1.000
_cell.angle_alpha   90.00
_cell.angle_beta   90.00
_cell.angle_gamma   90.00
#
_symmetry.space_group_name_H-M   'P 1'
#
loop_
_entity.id
_entity.type
_entity.pdbx_description
1 polymer ?
#
loop_
_entity_poly.entity_id
_entity_poly.type
_entity_poly.pdbx_seq_one_letter_code
_entity_poly.pdbx_strand_id
1 'polypeptide(L)' 'DADGVDHERRYDSFGRLDRVKADGITRDMTYDEFDRVASLTAVDAASGNRVVQTLSYDALGREHTR' A
#
# COMPACT_ATOMS: atom_id res chain seq x y z
N ASP A 1 5.75 17.68 21.27
CA ASP A 1 4.81 16.60 20.90
C ASP A 1 5.61 15.47 20.28
N ALA A 2 6.31 14.73 21.14
CA ALA A 2 7.52 14.03 20.77
C ALA A 2 7.34 12.51 20.84
N ASP A 3 6.98 11.91 19.71
CA ASP A 3 7.40 10.54 19.41
C ASP A 3 8.21 10.45 18.10
N GLY A 4 8.42 11.57 17.38
CA GLY A 4 9.33 11.63 16.24
C GLY A 4 9.01 10.66 15.10
N VAL A 5 7.84 10.04 15.10
CA VAL A 5 7.41 9.12 14.06
C VAL A 5 7.05 9.94 12.83
N ASP A 6 7.94 9.88 11.85
CA ASP A 6 7.76 10.42 10.51
C ASP A 6 6.57 9.72 9.83
N HIS A 7 5.43 10.41 9.79
CA HIS A 7 4.23 9.97 9.10
C HIS A 7 4.17 10.65 7.73
N GLU A 8 4.50 9.91 6.68
CA GLU A 8 4.44 10.39 5.30
C GLU A 8 3.26 9.74 4.57
N ARG A 9 2.55 10.54 3.77
CA ARG A 9 1.56 10.06 2.80
C ARG A 9 1.88 10.67 1.45
N ARG A 10 1.90 9.82 0.42
CA ARG A 10 2.12 10.23 -0.96
C ARG A 10 0.92 9.79 -1.79
N TYR A 11 0.65 10.59 -2.81
CA TYR A 11 -0.45 10.36 -3.72
C TYR A 11 0.07 10.30 -5.16
N ASP A 12 -0.57 9.47 -5.98
CA ASP A 12 -0.30 9.40 -7.40
C ASP A 12 -0.90 10.60 -8.16
N SER A 13 -0.73 10.62 -9.49
CA SER A 13 -1.25 11.68 -10.36
C SER A 13 -2.77 11.77 -10.40
N PHE A 14 -3.49 10.74 -9.95
CA PHE A 14 -4.94 10.70 -9.87
C PHE A 14 -5.44 11.12 -8.47
N GLY A 15 -4.53 11.48 -7.56
CA GLY A 15 -4.85 11.88 -6.19
C GLY A 15 -5.10 10.69 -5.25
N ARG A 16 -4.69 9.48 -5.63
CA ARG A 16 -4.90 8.26 -4.86
C ARG A 16 -3.68 7.93 -4.03
N LEU A 17 -3.88 7.35 -2.86
CA LEU A 17 -2.79 7.06 -1.92
C LEU A 17 -1.86 5.97 -2.47
N ASP A 18 -0.65 6.32 -2.91
CA ASP A 18 0.32 5.37 -3.48
C ASP A 18 1.32 4.86 -2.44
N ARG A 19 1.56 5.63 -1.36
CA ARG A 19 2.48 5.26 -0.29
C ARG A 19 2.10 5.87 1.05
N VAL A 20 2.28 5.07 2.10
CA VAL A 20 2.25 5.51 3.50
C VAL A 20 3.52 5.05 4.20
N LYS A 21 4.17 5.93 4.93
CA LYS A 21 5.26 5.58 5.84
C LYS A 21 4.84 5.96 7.25
N ALA A 22 4.83 5.00 8.16
CA ALA A 22 4.49 5.21 9.56
C ALA A 22 5.15 4.11 10.41
N ASP A 23 5.62 4.46 11.60
CA ASP A 23 6.19 3.52 12.58
C ASP A 23 7.30 2.62 12.00
N GLY A 24 8.13 3.16 11.11
CA GLY A 24 9.21 2.39 10.46
C GLY A 24 8.72 1.39 9.40
N ILE A 25 7.44 1.36 9.08
CA ILE A 25 6.86 0.55 8.01
C ILE A 25 6.53 1.45 6.82
N THR A 26 7.01 1.07 5.63
CA THR A 26 6.59 1.67 4.37
C THR A 26 5.59 0.75 3.69
N ARG A 27 4.40 1.27 3.38
CA ARG A 27 3.36 0.57 2.63
C ARG A 27 3.19 1.26 1.29
N ASP A 28 3.44 0.54 0.20
CA ASP A 28 3.18 0.96 -1.17
C ASP A 28 1.91 0.27 -1.69
N MET A 29 1.09 1.02 -2.42
CA MET A 29 -0.19 0.57 -2.96
C MET A 29 -0.23 0.86 -4.46
N THR A 30 -0.64 -0.13 -5.25
CA THR A 30 -0.90 0.04 -6.68
C THR A 30 -2.35 -0.22 -6.98
N TYR A 31 -2.83 0.34 -8.08
CA TYR A 31 -4.23 0.29 -8.47
C TYR A 31 -4.39 -0.29 -9.87
N ASP A 32 -5.49 -1.01 -10.08
CA ASP A 32 -5.91 -1.48 -11.39
C ASP A 32 -6.62 -0.38 -12.20
N GLU A 33 -7.05 -0.72 -13.42
CA GLU A 33 -7.76 0.18 -14.32
C GLU A 33 -9.13 0.64 -13.82
N PHE A 34 -9.71 -0.07 -12.83
CA PHE A 34 -11.00 0.23 -12.22
C PHE A 34 -10.86 0.99 -10.89
N ASP A 35 -9.66 1.51 -10.62
CA ASP A 35 -9.36 2.25 -9.41
C ASP A 35 -9.44 1.42 -8.11
N ARG A 36 -9.15 0.12 -8.20
CA ARG A 36 -9.12 -0.80 -7.06
C ARG A 36 -7.70 -1.19 -6.74
N VAL A 37 -7.39 -1.46 -5.48
CA VAL A 37 -6.03 -1.84 -5.08
C VAL A 37 -5.67 -3.18 -5.72
N ALA A 38 -4.62 -3.20 -6.53
CA ALA A 38 -4.10 -4.39 -7.21
C ALA A 38 -2.97 -5.05 -6.41
N SER A 39 -2.17 -4.26 -5.68
CA SER A 39 -1.13 -4.79 -4.81
C SER A 39 -0.88 -3.88 -3.61
N LEU A 40 -0.57 -4.50 -2.48
CA LEU A 40 0.06 -3.85 -1.34
C LEU A 40 1.44 -4.46 -1.11
N THR A 41 2.43 -3.61 -0.94
CA THR A 41 3.76 -4.00 -0.47
C THR A 41 4.03 -3.31 0.86
N ALA A 42 4.28 -4.08 1.91
CA ALA A 42 4.74 -3.56 3.20
C ALA A 42 6.22 -3.93 3.40
N VAL A 43 7.03 -2.94 3.75
CA VAL A 43 8.45 -3.10 4.07
C VAL A 43 8.70 -2.55 5.47
N ASP A 44 9.21 -3.40 6.35
CA ASP A 44 9.69 -3.01 7.67
C ASP A 44 11.13 -2.51 7.55
N ALA A 45 11.39 -1.26 7.93
CA ALA A 45 12.70 -0.62 7.77
C ALA A 45 13.76 -1.14 8.75
N ALA A 46 13.36 -1.74 9.89
CA ALA A 46 14.28 -2.24 10.90
C ALA A 46 14.81 -3.63 10.54
N SER A 47 13.93 -4.52 10.08
CA SER A 47 14.24 -5.90 9.71
C SER A 47 14.51 -6.08 8.22
N GLY A 48 14.06 -5.15 7.37
CA GLY A 48 14.05 -5.31 5.92
C GLY A 48 13.00 -6.31 5.41
N ASN A 49 12.15 -6.83 6.31
CA ASN A 49 11.13 -7.79 5.93
C ASN A 49 10.12 -7.16 4.97
N ARG A 50 9.83 -7.88 3.90
CA ARG A 50 8.90 -7.46 2.86
C ARG A 50 7.75 -8.44 2.75
N VAL A 51 6.54 -7.93 2.88
CA VAL A 51 5.30 -8.65 2.59
C VAL A 51 4.68 -8.04 1.35
N VAL A 52 4.34 -8.88 0.37
CA VAL A 52 3.63 -8.46 -0.84
C VAL A 52 2.33 -9.23 -0.89
N GLN A 53 1.24 -8.49 -1.04
CA GLN A 53 -0.09 -9.02 -1.29
C GLN A 53 -0.54 -8.54 -2.67
N THR A 54 -1.04 -9.47 -3.47
CA THR A 54 -1.64 -9.18 -4.77
C THR A 54 -3.11 -9.54 -4.71
N LEU A 55 -3.94 -8.59 -5.12
CA LEU A 55 -5.40 -8.71 -5.13
C LEU A 55 -5.83 -8.89 -6.58
N SER A 56 -6.64 -9.90 -6.84
CA SER A 56 -7.33 -10.05 -8.12
C SER A 56 -8.83 -9.93 -7.90
N TYR A 57 -9.56 -9.49 -8.91
CA TYR A 57 -11.00 -9.29 -8.79
C TYR A 57 -11.69 -10.03 -9.93
N ASP A 58 -12.81 -10.67 -9.61
CA ASP A 58 -13.66 -11.27 -10.63
C ASP A 58 -14.45 -10.20 -11.40
N ALA A 59 -15.20 -10.63 -12.43
CA ALA A 59 -16.01 -9.73 -13.25
C ALA A 59 -17.14 -9.02 -12.48
N LEU A 60 -17.47 -9.49 -11.26
CA LEU A 60 -18.44 -8.86 -10.37
C LEU A 60 -17.76 -7.93 -9.35
N GLY A 61 -16.44 -7.76 -9.45
CA GLY A 61 -15.65 -6.91 -8.55
C GLY A 61 -15.40 -7.51 -7.18
N ARG A 62 -15.65 -8.80 -6.99
CA ARG A 62 -15.35 -9.48 -5.73
C ARG A 62 -13.86 -9.82 -5.67
N GLU A 63 -13.25 -9.56 -4.52
CA GLU A 63 -11.86 -9.93 -4.28
C GLU A 63 -11.71 -11.44 -4.38
N HIS A 64 -10.76 -11.84 -5.20
CA HIS A 64 -10.26 -13.19 -5.35
C HIS A 64 -8.77 -13.15 -5.01
N THR A 65 -8.45 -13.31 -3.73
CA THR A 65 -7.05 -13.42 -3.29
C THR A 65 -6.56 -14.83 -3.61
N ARG A 66 -5.43 -14.93 -4.31
CA ARG A 66 -4.76 -16.21 -4.62
C ARG A 66 -3.59 -16.44 -3.67
#